data_AF-A0A922X7W0-F1
#
_entry.id   AF-A0A922X7W0-F1
#
_cell.length_a   1.000
_cell.length_b   1.000
_cell.length_c   1.000
_cell.angle_alpha   90.00
_cell.angle_beta   90.00
_cell.angle_gamma   90.00
#
_symmetry.space_group_name_H-M   'P 1'
#
loop_
_entity.id
_entity.type
_entity.pdbx_description
1 polymer ?
#
loop_
_entity_poly.entity_id
_entity_poly.type
_entity_poly.pdbx_seq_one_letter_code
_entity_poly.pdbx_strand_id
1 'polypeptide(L)'
;MTRQDDAGSVPAGFERLKRGGPYMANLGELYCRRQDEAGNAAITIAMRVAHQHTNMRGIVHGGMLASLADSALGLGLTMSCDGRNSFVTVNLSTDFIDAARPGDWVEAHVNIGRIGA
;
A
#
# COMPACT_ATOMS: atom_id res chain seq x y z
N MET A 1 -14.38 4.25 -27.40
CA MET A 1 -13.05 3.73 -27.79
C MET A 1 -12.40 3.23 -26.51
N THR A 2 -12.77 2.02 -26.09
CA THR A 2 -12.34 1.40 -24.84
C THR A 2 -10.88 0.96 -25.02
N ARG A 3 -9.94 1.69 -24.43
CA ARG A 3 -8.56 1.21 -24.33
C ARG A 3 -8.60 -0.01 -23.41
N GLN A 4 -8.28 -1.15 -24.00
CA GLN A 4 -8.10 -2.42 -23.33
C GLN A 4 -6.92 -2.25 -22.38
N ASP A 5 -7.22 -2.24 -21.08
CA ASP A 5 -6.21 -2.20 -20.03
C ASP A 5 -5.32 -3.41 -20.19
N ASP A 6 -4.07 -3.19 -20.57
CA ASP A 6 -3.03 -4.22 -20.57
C ASP A 6 -2.71 -4.50 -19.09
N ALA A 7 -3.55 -5.32 -18.47
CA ALA A 7 -3.48 -5.68 -17.07
C ALA A 7 -2.24 -6.56 -16.87
N GLY A 8 -1.09 -5.91 -16.70
CA GLY A 8 0.14 -6.57 -16.31
C GLY A 8 -0.14 -7.47 -15.10
N SER A 9 0.15 -8.76 -15.25
CA SER A 9 -0.18 -9.79 -14.26
C SER A 9 0.25 -9.37 -12.86
N VAL A 10 -0.59 -9.68 -11.87
CA VAL A 10 -0.25 -9.49 -10.45
C VAL A 10 1.02 -10.31 -10.16
N PRO A 11 2.09 -9.71 -9.61
CA PRO A 11 3.31 -10.43 -9.28
C PRO A 11 3.05 -11.60 -8.31
N ALA A 12 3.86 -12.64 -8.41
CA ALA A 12 3.69 -13.86 -7.61
C ALA A 12 3.73 -13.56 -6.10
N GLY A 13 2.85 -14.24 -5.35
CA GLY A 13 2.73 -14.10 -3.89
C GLY A 13 1.87 -12.91 -3.43
N PHE A 14 1.38 -12.07 -4.34
CA PHE A 14 0.40 -11.05 -4.02
C PHE A 14 -1.03 -11.55 -4.19
N GLU A 15 -1.85 -11.25 -3.19
CA GLU A 15 -3.28 -11.52 -3.20
C GLU A 15 -4.06 -10.22 -3.11
N ARG A 16 -5.22 -10.14 -3.77
CA ARG A 16 -6.06 -8.94 -3.71
C ARG A 16 -6.57 -8.71 -2.28
N LEU A 17 -6.39 -7.49 -1.80
CA LEU A 17 -6.90 -7.08 -0.49
C LEU A 17 -8.44 -6.94 -0.58
N LYS A 18 -9.15 -7.89 0.02
CA LYS A 18 -10.63 -7.94 -0.03
C LYS A 18 -11.31 -7.02 0.99
N ARG A 19 -10.57 -6.51 1.97
CA ARG A 19 -11.10 -5.73 3.09
C ARG A 19 -10.21 -4.52 3.35
N GLY A 20 -10.84 -3.36 3.44
CA GLY A 20 -10.24 -2.07 3.77
C GLY A 20 -11.35 -1.09 4.14
N GLY A 21 -11.00 -0.02 4.86
CA GLY A 21 -11.94 1.05 5.16
C GLY A 21 -12.40 1.80 3.89
N PRO A 22 -13.45 2.62 3.96
CA PRO A 22 -14.02 3.31 2.80
C PRO A 22 -13.00 4.21 2.08
N TYR A 23 -12.05 4.78 2.81
CA TYR A 23 -10.98 5.58 2.21
C TYR A 23 -10.02 4.73 1.37
N MET A 24 -9.59 3.55 1.85
CA MET A 24 -8.70 2.65 1.11
C MET A 24 -9.34 2.14 -0.19
N ALA A 25 -10.67 1.94 -0.19
CA ALA A 25 -11.38 1.54 -1.40
C ALA A 25 -11.26 2.56 -2.54
N ASN A 26 -11.09 3.85 -2.21
CA ASN A 26 -10.89 4.91 -3.20
C ASN A 26 -9.47 4.93 -3.79
N LEU A 27 -8.51 4.22 -3.19
CA LEU A 27 -7.15 4.08 -3.72
C LEU A 27 -7.06 3.07 -4.87
N GLY A 28 -8.18 2.40 -5.20
CA GLY A 28 -8.23 1.39 -6.24
C GLY A 28 -7.91 -0.02 -5.73
N GLU A 29 -7.43 -0.88 -6.63
CA GLU A 29 -7.12 -2.26 -6.29
C GLU A 29 -5.80 -2.36 -5.55
N LEU A 30 -5.90 -2.70 -4.26
CA LEU A 30 -4.75 -2.98 -3.41
C LEU A 30 -4.53 -4.49 -3.31
N TYR A 31 -3.26 -4.85 -3.16
CA TYR A 31 -2.78 -6.21 -3.05
C TYR A 31 -1.92 -6.34 -1.80
N CYS A 32 -1.84 -7.53 -1.22
CA CYS A 32 -0.99 -7.81 -0.09
C CYS A 32 -0.23 -9.12 -0.29
N ARG A 33 1.02 -9.13 0.17
CA ARG A 33 1.83 -10.34 0.35
C ARG A 33 2.20 -10.45 1.82
N ARG A 34 1.93 -11.60 2.42
CA ARG A 34 2.38 -11.92 3.79
C ARG A 34 3.72 -12.64 3.72
N GLN A 35 4.62 -12.27 4.61
CA GLN A 35 5.92 -12.89 4.78
C GLN A 35 6.06 -13.28 6.24
N ASP A 36 6.12 -14.58 6.50
CA ASP A 36 6.32 -15.13 7.83
C ASP A 36 7.80 -15.52 7.95
N GLU A 37 8.64 -14.56 8.38
CA GLU A 37 10.05 -14.84 8.69
C GLU A 37 10.24 -14.85 10.21
N ALA A 38 10.61 -16.02 10.74
CA ALA A 38 11.19 -16.22 12.08
C ALA A 38 10.64 -15.33 13.23
N GLY A 39 9.31 -15.19 13.31
CA GLY A 39 8.64 -14.47 14.40
C GLY A 39 8.29 -13.01 14.12
N ASN A 40 8.61 -12.47 12.93
CA ASN A 40 8.21 -11.14 12.48
C ASN A 40 7.31 -11.27 11.25
N ALA A 41 6.00 -11.26 11.46
CA ALA A 41 5.05 -11.22 10.35
C ALA A 41 5.16 -9.86 9.63
N ALA A 42 5.70 -9.86 8.42
CA ALA A 42 5.78 -8.67 7.58
C ALA A 42 4.66 -8.70 6.52
N ILE A 43 4.02 -7.56 6.30
CA ILE A 43 3.09 -7.37 5.20
C ILE A 43 3.67 -6.37 4.22
N THR A 44 3.63 -6.73 2.94
CA THR A 44 3.86 -5.80 1.84
C THR A 44 2.51 -5.47 1.23
N ILE A 45 2.14 -4.19 1.17
CA ILE A 45 0.98 -3.73 0.41
C ILE A 45 1.45 -3.23 -0.94
N ALA A 46 0.71 -3.54 -1.99
CA ALA A 46 1.09 -3.14 -3.33
C ALA A 46 -0.12 -2.71 -4.15
N MET A 47 0.15 -2.01 -5.24
CA MET A 47 -0.86 -1.64 -6.21
C MET A 47 -0.26 -1.45 -7.59
N ARG A 48 -1.10 -1.67 -8.61
CA ARG A 48 -0.79 -1.19 -9.96
C ARG A 48 -1.26 0.25 -10.10
N VAL A 49 -0.36 1.12 -10.54
CA VAL A 49 -0.69 2.53 -10.74
C VAL A 49 -1.66 2.66 -11.90
N ALA A 50 -2.81 3.29 -11.65
CA ALA A 50 -3.80 3.65 -12.66
C ALA A 50 -3.82 5.17 -12.85
N HIS A 51 -4.44 5.63 -13.95
CA HIS A 51 -4.53 7.06 -14.27
C HIS A 51 -5.16 7.89 -13.13
N GLN A 52 -6.15 7.34 -12.41
CA GLN A 52 -6.80 8.01 -11.28
C GLN A 52 -5.86 8.34 -10.11
N HIS A 53 -4.69 7.70 -10.02
CA HIS A 53 -3.69 7.95 -8.98
C HIS A 53 -2.74 9.11 -9.33
N THR A 54 -2.84 9.65 -10.54
CA THR A 54 -1.88 10.64 -11.05
C THR A 54 -2.26 12.08 -10.67
N ASN A 55 -1.26 12.94 -10.62
CA ASN A 55 -1.44 14.39 -10.53
C ASN A 55 -1.53 15.03 -11.93
N MET A 56 -1.63 16.35 -12.01
CA MET A 56 -1.70 17.10 -13.29
C MET A 56 -0.51 16.89 -14.23
N ARG A 57 0.61 16.33 -13.76
CA ARG A 57 1.80 16.02 -14.57
C ARG A 57 1.80 14.57 -15.09
N GLY A 58 0.76 13.78 -14.81
CA GLY A 58 0.64 12.40 -15.27
C GLY A 58 1.51 11.39 -14.50
N ILE A 59 2.10 11.78 -13.38
CA ILE A 59 2.84 10.91 -12.44
C ILE A 59 2.02 10.73 -11.18
N VAL A 60 2.30 9.69 -10.38
CA VAL A 60 1.57 9.44 -9.12
C VAL A 60 1.58 10.67 -8.21
N HIS A 61 0.41 11.02 -7.69
CA HIS A 61 0.27 12.09 -6.71
C HIS A 61 0.99 11.70 -5.41
N GLY A 62 1.84 12.58 -4.85
CA GLY A 62 2.58 12.28 -3.63
C GLY A 62 1.68 11.89 -2.46
N GLY A 63 0.50 12.53 -2.35
CA GLY A 63 -0.54 12.14 -1.38
C GLY A 63 -1.06 10.72 -1.56
N MET A 64 -1.07 10.16 -2.78
CA MET A 64 -1.42 8.75 -2.98
C MET A 64 -0.35 7.85 -2.34
N LEU A 65 0.93 8.09 -2.66
CA LEU A 65 2.03 7.30 -2.10
C LEU A 65 2.07 7.39 -0.57
N ALA A 66 1.82 8.58 -0.02
CA ALA A 66 1.69 8.78 1.42
C ALA A 66 0.52 7.96 2.00
N SER A 67 -0.66 7.98 1.37
CA SER A 67 -1.82 7.18 1.80
C SER A 67 -1.58 5.67 1.71
N LEU A 68 -0.86 5.21 0.69
CA LEU A 68 -0.46 3.80 0.56
C LEU A 68 0.48 3.39 1.70
N ALA A 69 1.50 4.21 1.98
CA ALA A 69 2.45 3.97 3.06
C ALA A 69 1.76 3.97 4.44
N ASP A 70 0.89 4.95 4.70
CA ASP A 70 0.09 5.05 5.92
C ASP A 70 -0.80 3.81 6.13
N SER A 71 -1.53 3.42 5.08
CA SER A 71 -2.39 2.23 5.11
C SER A 71 -1.59 0.95 5.36
N ALA A 72 -0.40 0.83 4.75
CA ALA A 72 0.49 -0.31 4.95
C ALA A 72 0.96 -0.39 6.41
N LEU A 73 1.36 0.74 7.02
CA LEU A 73 1.74 0.79 8.44
C LEU A 73 0.59 0.34 9.35
N GLY A 74 -0.62 0.85 9.13
CA GLY A 74 -1.80 0.48 9.92
C GLY A 74 -2.12 -1.02 9.83
N LEU A 75 -2.07 -1.59 8.62
CA LEU A 75 -2.26 -3.03 8.42
C LEU A 75 -1.14 -3.87 9.05
N GLY A 76 0.11 -3.45 8.90
CA GLY A 76 1.27 -4.13 9.49
C GLY A 76 1.23 -4.16 11.02
N LEU A 77 0.88 -3.04 11.67
CA LEU A 77 0.70 -2.96 13.12
C LEU A 77 -0.46 -3.82 13.59
N THR A 78 -1.60 -3.78 12.88
CA THR A 78 -2.78 -4.60 13.20
C THR A 78 -2.42 -6.09 13.17
N MET A 79 -1.66 -6.53 12.18
CA MET A 79 -1.20 -7.92 12.08
C MET A 79 -0.18 -8.28 13.17
N SER A 80 0.75 -7.39 13.50
CA SER A 80 1.79 -7.65 14.51
C SER A 80 1.23 -7.75 15.94
N CYS A 81 0.06 -7.17 16.20
CA CYS A 81 -0.60 -7.21 17.51
C CYS A 81 -1.79 -8.18 17.57
N ASP A 82 -1.95 -9.10 16.60
CA ASP A 82 -3.10 -9.99 16.47
C ASP A 82 -4.46 -9.26 16.50
N GLY A 83 -4.50 -8.04 15.98
CA GLY A 83 -5.71 -7.21 15.95
C GLY A 83 -6.22 -6.72 17.32
N ARG A 84 -5.42 -6.84 18.39
CA ARG A 84 -5.83 -6.46 19.76
C ARG A 84 -5.83 -4.96 20.02
N ASN A 85 -5.18 -4.18 19.16
CA ASN A 85 -4.98 -2.75 19.37
C ASN A 85 -5.55 -1.94 18.20
N SER A 86 -6.06 -0.74 18.52
CA SER A 86 -6.42 0.28 17.53
C SER A 86 -5.27 1.28 17.41
N PHE A 87 -4.94 1.65 16.17
CA PHE A 87 -3.85 2.55 15.87
C PHE A 87 -4.36 3.75 15.08
N VAL A 88 -3.81 4.92 15.37
CA VAL A 88 -4.02 6.14 14.60
C VAL A 88 -2.68 6.78 14.28
N THR A 89 -2.55 7.31 13.08
CA THR A 89 -1.33 8.00 12.66
C THR A 89 -1.29 9.38 13.30
N VAL A 90 -0.36 9.59 14.22
CA VAL A 90 -0.13 10.90 14.86
C VAL A 90 0.78 11.77 14.02
N ASN A 91 1.79 11.17 13.38
CA ASN A 91 2.72 11.85 12.49
C ASN A 91 3.12 10.93 11.34
N LEU A 92 3.18 11.49 10.14
CA LEU A 92 3.73 10.84 8.95
C LEU A 92 4.69 11.81 8.26
N SER A 93 5.89 11.34 7.97
CA SER A 93 6.90 12.10 7.23
C SER A 93 7.31 11.29 6.00
N THR A 94 7.38 11.95 4.84
CA THR A 94 7.65 11.30 3.55
C THR A 94 8.60 12.13 2.71
N ASP A 95 9.65 11.48 2.19
CA ASP A 95 10.56 12.05 1.20
C ASP A 95 10.34 11.34 -0.14
N PHE A 96 10.13 12.11 -1.21
CA PHE A 96 9.88 11.59 -2.56
C PHE A 96 11.16 11.64 -3.40
N ILE A 97 11.67 10.47 -3.79
CA ILE A 97 12.96 10.35 -4.48
C ILE A 97 12.80 10.24 -6.01
N ASP A 98 11.76 9.54 -6.47
CA ASP A 98 11.47 9.38 -7.91
C ASP A 98 9.95 9.25 -8.16
N ALA A 99 9.56 9.39 -9.42
CA ALA A 99 8.18 9.39 -9.87
C ALA A 99 7.74 8.02 -10.43
N ALA A 100 6.67 7.47 -9.86
CA ALA A 100 5.93 6.35 -10.45
C ALA A 100 4.91 6.83 -11.51
N ARG A 101 4.60 5.97 -12.48
CA ARG A 101 3.74 6.24 -13.64
C ARG A 101 2.65 5.17 -13.78
N PRO A 102 1.54 5.47 -14.50
CA PRO A 102 0.54 4.46 -14.83
C PRO A 102 1.15 3.21 -15.45
N GLY A 103 0.71 2.05 -14.98
CA GLY A 103 1.27 0.76 -15.33
C GLY A 103 2.35 0.27 -14.38
N ASP A 104 3.01 1.13 -13.61
CA ASP A 104 4.02 0.69 -12.64
C ASP A 104 3.39 -0.14 -11.50
N TRP A 105 4.16 -1.09 -10.99
CA TRP A 105 3.83 -1.83 -9.78
C TRP A 105 4.57 -1.20 -8.60
N VAL A 106 3.83 -0.68 -7.64
CA VAL A 106 4.39 0.01 -6.47
C VAL A 106 4.12 -0.81 -5.23
N GLU A 107 5.16 -1.04 -4.43
CA GLU A 107 5.11 -1.79 -3.18
C GLU A 107 5.45 -0.87 -1.99
N ALA A 108 4.71 -1.02 -0.90
CA ALA A 108 4.96 -0.42 0.40
C ALA A 108 5.41 -1.53 1.36
N HIS A 109 6.68 -1.47 1.74
CA HIS A 109 7.28 -2.38 2.71
C HIS A 109 7.29 -1.71 4.09
N VAL A 110 6.90 -2.47 5.10
CA VAL A 110 6.77 -1.97 6.47
C VAL A 110 7.84 -2.58 7.35
N ASN A 111 8.54 -1.73 8.08
CA ASN A 111 9.45 -2.13 9.15
C ASN A 111 9.00 -1.46 10.46
N ILE A 112 8.62 -2.27 11.46
CA ILE A 112 8.15 -1.78 12.75
C ILE A 112 9.35 -1.73 13.70
N GLY A 113 9.83 -0.52 13.99
CA GLY A 113 10.97 -0.33 14.90
C GLY A 113 10.61 -0.53 16.38
N ARG A 114 9.37 -0.24 16.78
CA ARG A 114 8.88 -0.40 18.16
C ARG A 114 7.36 -0.43 18.20
N ILE A 115 6.81 -1.30 19.03
CA ILE A 115 5.41 -1.28 19.44
C ILE A 115 5.38 -0.79 20.90
N GLY A 116 4.55 0.22 21.19
CA GLY A 116 4.37 0.73 22.54
C GLY A 116 3.73 -0.31 23.46
N ALA A 117 4.08 -0.26 24.75
CA ALA A 117 3.49 -1.12 25.79
C ALA A 117 2.07 -0.69 26.16
#